data_AF-A0A9Q8E8M3-F1
#
_entry.id   AF-A0A9Q8E8M3-F1
#
_cell.length_a   1.000
_cell.length_b   1.000
_cell.length_c   1.000
_cell.angle_alpha   90.00
_cell.angle_beta   90.00
_cell.angle_gamma   90.00
#
_symmetry.space_group_name_H-M   'P 1'
#
loop_
_entity.id
_entity.type
_entity.pdbx_description
1 polymer ?
#
loop_
_entity_poly.entity_id
_entity_poly.type
_entity_poly.pdbx_seq_one_letter_code
_entity_poly.pdbx_strand_id
1 'polypeptide(L)'
;MVLSPDMRNMREFFETNGRPVKRRIIFDVSRLFRTDKLVSMPNNIEYYKAVSSLFEEKQALDFLKILCDVSYFKDNLDDYKKWYGFESRFYRDNSSSKSIIKNGTKIAIGSYEIDGVISISLDDLGDSFEPLLFSFDKRLEIPQDINLVIGKNGLGKTHILKEVCDVITGLKAAKSKPLFNKLIVVSYSPFENFYTNRELSELLSVKYGVEDTINMSDNPLSIDDYTYIGFRNAEGYFDRNRPFSFSAKCISNAITYDRDIAWWAEGDVGKVKTIFSTLSLSMNFDSIRFTTIKGKHIDVTMKGEKIEFNDEDEEINYEAGVVFLNNNKEIKLSSGQQIYSYMIPSIVSEIQDETLIIIDEPELYLHPALEIGLIEMLKNVLKQRNSYAIIATHSSIIAREVQSKCVNVLKGLC
;
A
#
# COMPACT_ATOMS: atom_id res chain seq x y z
N MET A 1 -5.22 -16.20 -0.08
CA MET A 1 -5.60 -16.92 -1.31
C MET A 1 -5.13 -18.38 -1.25
N VAL A 2 -5.78 -19.26 -2.02
CA VAL A 2 -5.35 -20.66 -2.24
C VAL A 2 -5.36 -20.92 -3.74
N LEU A 3 -4.50 -21.82 -4.22
CA LEU A 3 -4.43 -22.25 -5.61
C LEU A 3 -4.28 -23.77 -5.70
N SER A 4 -4.88 -24.39 -6.71
CA SER A 4 -4.83 -25.83 -7.02
C SER A 4 -4.31 -26.02 -8.45
N PRO A 5 -3.56 -27.10 -8.77
CA PRO A 5 -2.94 -27.29 -10.08
C PRO A 5 -3.93 -27.26 -11.26
N ASP A 6 -5.08 -27.91 -11.08
CA ASP A 6 -5.99 -28.26 -12.18
C ASP A 6 -7.27 -27.41 -12.26
N MET A 7 -7.51 -26.49 -11.31
CA MET A 7 -8.80 -25.79 -11.19
C MET A 7 -8.66 -24.28 -11.22
N ARG A 8 -9.38 -23.64 -12.15
CA ARG A 8 -9.40 -22.18 -12.31
C ARG A 8 -10.19 -21.47 -11.20
N ASN A 9 -11.20 -22.16 -10.67
CA ASN A 9 -12.12 -21.68 -9.64
C ASN A 9 -11.96 -22.47 -8.35
N MET A 10 -11.42 -21.81 -7.31
CA MET A 10 -11.19 -22.46 -6.02
C MET A 10 -12.46 -22.76 -5.24
N ARG A 11 -13.53 -21.98 -5.45
CA ARG A 11 -14.84 -22.27 -4.86
C ARG A 11 -15.36 -23.60 -5.38
N GLU A 12 -15.36 -23.78 -6.70
CA GLU A 12 -15.78 -25.02 -7.34
C GLU A 12 -14.89 -26.21 -6.92
N PHE A 13 -13.57 -25.99 -6.82
CA PHE A 13 -12.64 -27.00 -6.30
C PHE A 13 -13.01 -27.45 -4.88
N PHE A 14 -13.28 -26.53 -3.96
CA PHE A 14 -13.65 -26.86 -2.59
C PHE A 14 -15.05 -27.47 -2.48
N GLU A 15 -16.03 -27.01 -3.25
CA GLU A 15 -17.38 -27.58 -3.29
C GLU A 15 -17.37 -29.01 -3.87
N THR A 16 -16.52 -29.28 -4.86
CA THR A 16 -16.41 -30.60 -5.52
C THR A 16 -15.61 -31.61 -4.69
N ASN A 17 -14.52 -31.18 -4.06
CA ASN A 17 -13.58 -32.07 -3.37
C ASN A 17 -13.73 -32.09 -1.84
N GLY A 18 -14.43 -31.11 -1.28
CA GLY A 18 -14.67 -31.00 0.16
C GLY A 18 -15.77 -31.96 0.64
N ARG A 19 -15.71 -32.32 1.93
CA ARG A 19 -16.75 -33.16 2.55
C ARG A 19 -17.87 -32.27 3.11
N PRO A 20 -19.13 -32.41 2.70
CA PRO A 20 -20.22 -31.59 3.25
C PRO A 20 -20.44 -31.91 4.74
N VAL A 21 -20.48 -30.86 5.58
CA VAL A 21 -20.64 -31.00 7.04
C VAL A 21 -22.11 -30.81 7.45
N LYS A 22 -22.74 -29.69 7.07
CA LYS A 22 -24.17 -29.39 7.31
C LYS A 22 -24.77 -28.55 6.18
N ARG A 23 -26.06 -28.77 5.87
CA ARG A 23 -26.90 -28.01 4.91
C ARG A 23 -26.37 -27.89 3.46
N ARG A 24 -25.44 -28.73 3.01
CA ARG A 24 -24.82 -28.71 1.65
C ARG A 24 -24.13 -27.38 1.25
N ILE A 25 -23.91 -26.46 2.20
CA ILE A 25 -23.26 -25.16 1.94
C ILE A 25 -21.92 -25.05 2.71
N ILE A 26 -21.72 -25.85 3.76
CA ILE A 26 -20.46 -25.88 4.52
C ILE A 26 -19.70 -27.17 4.17
N PHE A 27 -18.44 -27.01 3.76
CA PHE A 27 -17.55 -28.09 3.35
C PHE A 27 -16.31 -28.13 4.26
N ASP A 28 -15.98 -29.32 4.75
CA ASP A 28 -14.69 -29.62 5.38
C ASP A 28 -13.66 -29.88 4.26
N VAL A 29 -12.65 -29.02 4.24
CA VAL A 29 -11.58 -29.00 3.24
C VAL A 29 -10.22 -29.38 3.83
N SER A 30 -10.14 -29.75 5.12
CA SER A 30 -8.85 -29.97 5.81
C SER A 30 -7.99 -31.05 5.12
N ARG A 31 -8.62 -32.06 4.51
CA ARG A 31 -7.91 -33.13 3.76
C ARG A 31 -7.33 -32.67 2.42
N LEU A 32 -7.73 -31.51 1.94
CA LEU A 32 -7.26 -30.94 0.67
C LEU A 32 -5.92 -30.20 0.84
N PHE A 33 -5.62 -29.74 2.07
CA PHE A 33 -4.36 -29.06 2.40
C PHE A 33 -3.17 -30.03 2.38
N ARG A 34 -2.72 -30.30 1.16
CA ARG A 34 -1.53 -31.07 0.84
C ARG A 34 -0.80 -30.38 -0.30
N THR A 35 0.53 -30.38 -0.25
CA THR A 35 1.38 -29.67 -1.22
C THR A 35 1.27 -30.19 -2.66
N ASP A 36 0.74 -31.40 -2.87
CA ASP A 36 0.44 -31.94 -4.20
C ASP A 36 -0.92 -31.50 -4.75
N LYS A 37 -1.76 -30.86 -3.93
CA LYS A 37 -3.14 -30.48 -4.27
C LYS A 37 -3.40 -28.99 -4.17
N LEU A 38 -2.76 -28.30 -3.22
CA LEU A 38 -2.92 -26.87 -3.07
C LEU A 38 -1.68 -26.20 -2.49
N VAL A 39 -1.59 -24.90 -2.77
CA VAL A 39 -0.68 -23.95 -2.14
C VAL A 39 -1.48 -22.74 -1.67
N SER A 40 -1.15 -22.21 -0.49
CA SER A 40 -1.76 -20.99 0.03
C SER A 40 -0.75 -19.84 0.08
N MET A 41 -1.27 -18.62 -0.03
CA MET A 41 -0.49 -17.40 0.09
C MET A 41 -1.40 -16.31 0.67
N PRO A 42 -1.01 -15.61 1.73
CA PRO A 42 -1.78 -14.48 2.24
C PRO A 42 -1.76 -13.31 1.25
N ASN A 43 -2.73 -12.40 1.36
CA ASN A 43 -2.78 -11.21 0.50
C ASN A 43 -1.80 -10.12 0.96
N ASN A 44 -1.42 -10.12 2.24
CA ASN A 44 -0.55 -9.14 2.86
C ASN A 44 0.42 -9.86 3.80
N ILE A 45 1.67 -9.41 3.83
CA ILE A 45 2.72 -9.93 4.69
C ILE A 45 2.45 -9.74 6.19
N GLU A 46 1.63 -8.76 6.59
CA GLU A 46 1.22 -8.55 7.99
C GLU A 46 0.52 -9.79 8.58
N TYR A 47 -0.04 -10.67 7.73
CA TYR A 47 -0.52 -11.99 8.14
C TYR A 47 0.52 -12.76 8.98
N TYR A 48 1.78 -12.77 8.55
CA TYR A 48 2.83 -13.49 9.25
C TYR A 48 3.20 -12.83 10.58
N LYS A 49 3.03 -11.50 10.71
CA LYS A 49 3.19 -10.82 12.01
C LYS A 49 2.12 -11.24 13.00
N ALA A 50 0.87 -11.35 12.54
CA ALA A 50 -0.21 -11.88 13.36
C ALA A 50 0.03 -13.35 13.74
N VAL A 51 0.61 -14.16 12.85
CA VAL A 51 1.03 -15.54 13.20
C VAL A 51 2.11 -15.51 14.30
N SER A 52 3.12 -14.66 14.14
CA SER A 52 4.23 -14.49 15.10
C SER A 52 3.76 -14.02 16.48
N SER A 53 2.72 -13.18 16.54
CA SER A 53 2.16 -12.72 17.82
C SER A 53 1.25 -13.75 18.50
N LEU A 54 0.66 -14.69 17.76
CA LEU A 54 -0.27 -15.70 18.29
C LEU A 54 0.42 -17.01 18.69
N PHE A 55 1.55 -17.34 18.07
CA PHE A 55 2.15 -18.66 18.14
C PHE A 55 3.63 -18.58 18.48
N GLU A 56 4.10 -19.53 19.28
CA GLU A 56 5.53 -19.77 19.42
C GLU A 56 6.12 -20.32 18.10
N GLU A 57 7.43 -20.19 17.90
CA GLU A 57 8.14 -20.57 16.66
C GLU A 57 7.69 -21.93 16.09
N LYS A 58 7.67 -22.99 16.93
CA LYS A 58 7.27 -24.33 16.48
C LYS A 58 5.80 -24.39 16.04
N GLN A 59 4.92 -23.73 16.78
CA GLN A 59 3.48 -23.69 16.46
C GLN A 59 3.23 -22.90 15.17
N ALA A 60 3.95 -21.80 14.97
CA ALA A 60 3.89 -21.02 13.73
C ALA A 60 4.31 -21.85 12.52
N LEU A 61 5.42 -22.60 12.63
CA LEU A 61 5.87 -23.51 11.56
C LEU A 61 4.85 -24.62 11.28
N ASP A 62 4.33 -25.26 12.32
CA ASP A 62 3.29 -26.30 12.17
C ASP A 62 2.02 -25.74 11.52
N PHE A 63 1.62 -24.52 11.89
CA PHE A 63 0.47 -23.84 11.31
C PHE A 63 0.67 -23.53 9.81
N LEU A 64 1.79 -22.92 9.42
CA LEU A 64 2.11 -22.63 8.03
C LEU A 64 2.21 -23.91 7.19
N LYS A 65 2.79 -24.97 7.77
CA LYS A 65 2.87 -26.29 7.15
C LYS A 65 1.48 -26.88 6.89
N ILE A 66 0.58 -26.82 7.87
CA ILE A 66 -0.81 -27.30 7.74
C ILE A 66 -1.54 -26.53 6.64
N LEU A 67 -1.29 -25.23 6.50
CA LEU A 67 -1.92 -24.41 5.47
C LEU A 67 -1.30 -24.53 4.07
N CYS A 68 -0.25 -25.34 3.90
CA CYS A 68 0.52 -25.42 2.65
C CYS A 68 0.98 -24.04 2.17
N ASP A 69 1.48 -23.23 3.12
CA ASP A 69 1.89 -21.87 2.86
C ASP A 69 3.09 -21.81 1.90
N VAL A 70 3.03 -20.90 0.92
CA VAL A 70 4.02 -20.77 -0.14
C VAL A 70 5.39 -20.34 0.38
N SER A 71 5.46 -19.55 1.46
CA SER A 71 6.74 -19.14 2.04
C SER A 71 7.41 -20.30 2.75
N TYR A 72 6.63 -21.13 3.45
CA TYR A 72 7.13 -22.32 4.14
C TYR A 72 7.61 -23.38 3.13
N PHE A 73 6.82 -23.62 2.08
CA PHE A 73 7.15 -24.58 1.02
C PHE A 73 7.82 -23.93 -0.21
N LYS A 74 8.66 -22.91 0.01
CA LYS A 74 9.37 -22.21 -1.08
C LYS A 74 10.25 -23.10 -1.96
N ASP A 75 10.69 -24.25 -1.44
CA ASP A 75 11.50 -25.20 -2.22
C ASP A 75 10.68 -25.89 -3.33
N ASN A 76 9.34 -25.85 -3.26
CA ASN A 76 8.44 -26.39 -4.28
C ASN A 76 8.06 -25.37 -5.36
N LEU A 77 8.65 -24.16 -5.36
CA LEU A 77 8.23 -23.08 -6.27
C LEU A 77 8.32 -23.47 -7.75
N ASP A 78 9.31 -24.27 -8.15
CA ASP A 78 9.47 -24.67 -9.55
C ASP A 78 8.37 -25.64 -10.02
N ASP A 79 7.76 -26.39 -9.11
CA ASP A 79 6.57 -27.18 -9.40
C ASP A 79 5.32 -26.32 -9.39
N TYR A 80 5.18 -25.41 -8.43
CA TYR A 80 4.03 -24.52 -8.35
C TYR A 80 3.95 -23.55 -9.54
N LYS A 81 5.07 -23.09 -10.11
CA LYS A 81 5.08 -22.27 -11.34
C LYS A 81 4.43 -22.95 -12.55
N LYS A 82 4.38 -24.29 -12.56
CA LYS A 82 3.71 -25.06 -13.62
C LYS A 82 2.18 -25.05 -13.46
N TRP A 83 1.67 -24.66 -12.29
CA TRP A 83 0.24 -24.69 -11.98
C TRP A 83 -0.46 -23.48 -12.61
N TYR A 84 -1.68 -23.71 -13.10
CA TYR A 84 -2.44 -22.66 -13.77
C TYR A 84 -2.69 -21.47 -12.84
N GLY A 85 -2.26 -20.28 -13.27
CA GLY A 85 -2.47 -19.03 -12.55
C GLY A 85 -1.49 -18.75 -11.41
N PHE A 86 -0.50 -19.61 -11.16
CA PHE A 86 0.47 -19.38 -10.07
C PHE A 86 1.33 -18.13 -10.35
N GLU A 87 1.92 -18.00 -11.54
CA GLU A 87 2.75 -16.84 -11.90
C GLU A 87 1.98 -15.53 -11.94
N SER A 88 0.70 -15.58 -12.33
CA SER A 88 -0.12 -14.37 -12.42
C SER A 88 -0.74 -13.94 -11.09
N ARG A 89 -1.02 -14.87 -10.16
CA ARG A 89 -1.70 -14.57 -8.89
C ARG A 89 -0.76 -14.55 -7.68
N PHE A 90 0.23 -15.46 -7.63
CA PHE A 90 1.05 -15.70 -6.43
C PHE A 90 2.51 -15.30 -6.67
N TYR A 91 3.07 -15.59 -7.85
CA TYR A 91 4.48 -15.40 -8.19
C TYR A 91 4.71 -14.30 -9.22
N ARG A 92 4.04 -13.16 -9.06
CA ARG A 92 4.30 -11.99 -9.92
C ARG A 92 5.75 -11.54 -9.71
N ASP A 93 6.39 -11.02 -10.76
CA ASP A 93 7.74 -10.42 -10.72
C ASP A 93 7.76 -9.06 -10.01
N ASN A 94 6.79 -8.84 -9.12
CA ASN A 94 6.66 -7.65 -8.32
C ASN A 94 7.38 -7.82 -6.99
N SER A 95 7.57 -6.71 -6.31
CA SER A 95 8.33 -6.64 -5.07
C SER A 95 7.63 -7.35 -3.90
N SER A 96 6.30 -7.24 -3.79
CA SER A 96 5.53 -7.74 -2.64
C SER A 96 5.35 -9.26 -2.64
N SER A 97 5.00 -9.87 -3.78
CA SER A 97 4.89 -11.33 -3.91
C SER A 97 6.21 -12.01 -3.55
N LYS A 98 7.33 -11.46 -4.02
CA LYS A 98 8.67 -11.94 -3.68
C LYS A 98 8.99 -11.76 -2.20
N SER A 99 8.58 -10.64 -1.59
CA SER A 99 8.75 -10.41 -0.15
C SER A 99 8.02 -11.46 0.68
N ILE A 100 6.74 -11.72 0.39
CA ILE A 100 5.94 -12.75 1.07
C ILE A 100 6.63 -14.11 0.99
N ILE A 101 7.03 -14.53 -0.22
CA ILE A 101 7.63 -15.86 -0.43
C ILE A 101 8.98 -15.97 0.28
N LYS A 102 9.83 -14.94 0.16
CA LYS A 102 11.19 -14.97 0.71
C LYS A 102 11.21 -14.83 2.24
N ASN A 103 10.36 -13.96 2.79
CA ASN A 103 10.46 -13.48 4.17
C ASN A 103 9.33 -13.97 5.08
N GLY A 104 8.17 -14.38 4.53
CA GLY A 104 6.97 -14.70 5.31
C GLY A 104 7.19 -15.67 6.48
N THR A 105 7.82 -16.82 6.21
CA THR A 105 8.14 -17.80 7.26
C THR A 105 9.08 -17.24 8.33
N LYS A 106 10.07 -16.43 7.93
CA LYS A 106 11.00 -15.80 8.88
C LYS A 106 10.28 -14.81 9.80
N ILE A 107 9.35 -14.03 9.24
CA ILE A 107 8.51 -13.10 9.99
C ILE A 107 7.63 -13.86 10.98
N ALA A 108 6.98 -14.94 10.52
CA ALA A 108 6.09 -15.78 11.32
C ALA A 108 6.76 -16.40 12.54
N ILE A 109 8.06 -16.69 12.47
CA ILE A 109 8.82 -17.23 13.60
C ILE A 109 9.63 -16.17 14.37
N GLY A 110 9.49 -14.89 14.01
CA GLY A 110 10.19 -13.78 14.69
C GLY A 110 11.69 -13.70 14.41
N SER A 111 12.20 -14.37 13.36
CA SER A 111 13.63 -14.35 12.97
C SER A 111 13.94 -13.37 11.83
N TYR A 112 12.94 -12.61 11.38
CA TYR A 112 13.14 -11.63 10.32
C TYR A 112 13.81 -10.37 10.84
N GLU A 113 14.93 -10.01 10.24
CA GLU A 113 15.63 -8.76 10.47
C GLU A 113 15.70 -7.95 9.17
N ILE A 114 15.49 -6.65 9.30
CA ILE A 114 15.59 -5.72 8.18
C ILE A 114 17.06 -5.29 8.07
N ASP A 115 17.68 -5.55 6.92
CA ASP A 115 19.08 -5.18 6.60
C ASP A 115 19.34 -3.66 6.79
N GLY A 116 18.28 -2.86 6.64
CA GLY A 116 18.31 -1.42 6.86
C GLY A 116 18.97 -0.64 5.72
N VAL A 117 19.63 -1.33 4.78
CA VAL A 117 20.19 -0.75 3.55
C VAL A 117 19.53 -1.36 2.33
N ILE A 118 19.02 -0.50 1.46
CA ILE A 118 18.50 -0.93 0.16
C ILE A 118 18.84 0.09 -0.91
N SER A 119 18.89 -0.33 -2.17
CA SER A 119 19.05 0.57 -3.30
C SER A 119 18.20 0.18 -4.50
N ILE A 120 17.75 1.19 -5.24
CA ILE A 120 17.05 1.04 -6.53
C ILE A 120 17.94 1.69 -7.59
N SER A 121 18.37 0.89 -8.58
CA SER A 121 19.18 1.35 -9.70
C SER A 121 18.33 1.43 -10.95
N LEU A 122 18.30 2.61 -11.58
CA LEU A 122 17.68 2.85 -12.88
C LEU A 122 18.79 3.01 -13.92
N ASP A 123 19.18 1.88 -14.52
CA ASP A 123 20.32 1.82 -15.45
C ASP A 123 19.92 2.12 -16.91
N ASP A 124 18.64 1.96 -17.24
CA ASP A 124 18.12 2.02 -18.62
C ASP A 124 16.99 3.05 -18.72
N LEU A 125 17.37 4.32 -18.70
CA LEU A 125 16.47 5.47 -18.82
C LEU A 125 16.49 6.07 -20.24
N GLY A 126 17.13 5.37 -21.19
CA GLY A 126 17.43 5.87 -22.53
C GLY A 126 18.55 6.91 -22.57
N ASP A 127 18.90 7.35 -23.78
CA ASP A 127 20.09 8.22 -24.01
C ASP A 127 19.98 9.62 -23.39
N SER A 128 18.78 10.02 -22.95
CA SER A 128 18.51 11.36 -22.43
C SER A 128 18.74 11.51 -20.93
N PHE A 129 19.00 10.41 -20.22
CA PHE A 129 19.17 10.40 -18.76
C PHE A 129 20.44 9.65 -18.38
N GLU A 130 21.22 10.22 -17.46
CA GLU A 130 22.26 9.47 -16.76
C GLU A 130 21.59 8.41 -15.86
N PRO A 131 22.24 7.26 -15.58
CA PRO A 131 21.73 6.30 -14.61
C PRO A 131 21.48 6.94 -13.24
N LEU A 132 20.36 6.61 -12.59
CA LEU A 132 20.03 7.10 -11.24
C LEU A 132 20.12 5.97 -10.22
N LEU A 133 20.65 6.30 -9.04
CA LEU A 133 20.72 5.41 -7.89
C LEU A 133 20.00 6.04 -6.70
N PHE A 134 18.92 5.40 -6.25
CA PHE A 134 18.28 5.74 -4.99
C PHE A 134 18.83 4.83 -3.90
N SER A 135 19.51 5.42 -2.92
CA SER A 135 20.12 4.67 -1.81
C SER A 135 19.43 5.01 -0.50
N PHE A 136 19.10 3.99 0.27
CA PHE A 136 18.48 4.14 1.58
C PHE A 136 19.35 3.44 2.63
N ASP A 137 19.59 4.11 3.75
CA ASP A 137 20.33 3.56 4.89
C ASP A 137 19.69 4.05 6.20
N LYS A 138 19.04 3.12 6.90
CA LYS A 138 18.32 3.34 8.15
C LYS A 138 19.15 3.08 9.40
N ARG A 139 20.39 2.60 9.24
CA ARG A 139 21.27 2.28 10.37
C ARG A 139 21.96 3.53 10.95
N LEU A 140 21.81 4.66 10.27
CA LEU A 140 22.39 5.94 10.64
C LEU A 140 21.55 6.66 11.69
N GLU A 141 22.21 7.50 12.49
CA GLU A 141 21.57 8.34 13.52
C GLU A 141 20.50 9.26 12.92
N ILE A 142 20.79 9.83 11.75
CA ILE A 142 19.80 10.48 10.88
C ILE A 142 19.52 9.50 9.74
N PRO A 143 18.35 8.84 9.71
CA PRO A 143 18.00 7.90 8.67
C PRO A 143 18.02 8.54 7.28
N GLN A 144 18.37 7.75 6.28
CA GLN A 144 18.23 8.07 4.87
C GLN A 144 17.06 7.28 4.28
N ASP A 145 15.85 7.57 4.75
CA ASP A 145 14.62 6.91 4.33
C ASP A 145 13.85 7.68 3.24
N ILE A 146 14.25 8.92 2.95
CA ILE A 146 13.70 9.77 1.89
C ILE A 146 14.80 10.11 0.87
N ASN A 147 14.57 9.81 -0.40
CA ASN A 147 15.34 10.32 -1.52
C ASN A 147 14.55 11.38 -2.30
N LEU A 148 15.25 12.39 -2.82
CA LEU A 148 14.66 13.46 -3.63
C LEU A 148 15.14 13.36 -5.08
N VAL A 149 14.25 13.70 -6.00
CA VAL A 149 14.56 14.02 -7.41
C VAL A 149 14.21 15.48 -7.62
N ILE A 150 15.22 16.33 -7.83
CA ILE A 150 15.03 17.77 -8.03
C ILE A 150 15.46 18.19 -9.43
N GLY A 151 14.77 19.20 -9.98
CA GLY A 151 15.06 19.72 -11.31
C GLY A 151 14.01 20.73 -11.77
N LYS A 152 14.35 21.51 -12.81
CA LYS A 152 13.40 22.42 -13.45
C LYS A 152 12.19 21.66 -14.00
N ASN A 153 11.08 22.37 -14.20
CA ASN A 153 9.88 21.80 -14.81
C ASN A 153 10.20 21.28 -16.22
N GLY A 154 9.66 20.12 -16.56
CA GLY A 154 9.88 19.46 -17.86
C GLY A 154 11.16 18.62 -17.99
N LEU A 155 12.01 18.52 -16.96
CA LEU A 155 13.22 17.67 -17.01
C LEU A 155 12.96 16.16 -16.80
N GLY A 156 11.70 15.72 -16.79
CA GLY A 156 11.35 14.30 -16.67
C GLY A 156 11.30 13.72 -15.25
N LYS A 157 11.15 14.55 -14.19
CA LYS A 157 11.01 14.06 -12.80
C LYS A 157 9.91 13.00 -12.66
N THR A 158 8.70 13.29 -13.13
CA THR A 158 7.57 12.36 -13.15
C THR A 158 7.88 11.10 -13.95
N HIS A 159 8.66 11.20 -15.03
CA HIS A 159 9.08 10.04 -15.82
C HIS A 159 10.01 9.13 -15.00
N ILE A 160 11.02 9.68 -14.30
CA ILE A 160 11.88 8.91 -13.39
C ILE A 160 11.06 8.19 -12.31
N LEU A 161 10.09 8.86 -11.70
CA LEU A 161 9.23 8.24 -10.69
C LEU A 161 8.41 7.07 -11.27
N LYS A 162 7.96 7.18 -12.52
CA LYS A 162 7.26 6.09 -13.22
C LYS A 162 8.17 4.90 -13.50
N GLU A 163 9.41 5.15 -13.90
CA GLU A 163 10.39 4.10 -14.10
C GLU A 163 10.64 3.31 -12.80
N VAL A 164 10.71 3.99 -11.65
CA VAL A 164 10.73 3.31 -10.34
C VAL A 164 9.48 2.46 -10.15
N CYS A 165 8.29 3.01 -10.42
CA CYS A 165 7.03 2.26 -10.27
C CYS A 165 7.02 1.00 -11.14
N ASP A 166 7.43 1.10 -12.40
CA ASP A 166 7.48 -0.02 -13.35
C ASP A 166 8.45 -1.12 -12.90
N VAL A 167 9.60 -0.73 -12.34
CA VAL A 167 10.59 -1.68 -11.79
C VAL A 167 10.03 -2.42 -10.58
N ILE A 168 9.38 -1.70 -9.64
CA ILE A 168 8.88 -2.26 -8.37
C ILE A 168 7.60 -3.10 -8.57
N THR A 169 6.70 -2.65 -9.45
CA THR A 169 5.50 -3.42 -9.84
C THR A 169 5.82 -4.62 -10.72
N GLY A 170 7.05 -4.69 -11.22
CA GLY A 170 7.51 -5.77 -12.07
C GLY A 170 7.08 -5.62 -13.52
N LEU A 171 6.55 -4.47 -13.97
CA LEU A 171 6.32 -4.19 -15.40
C LEU A 171 7.64 -4.19 -16.18
N LYS A 172 8.69 -3.57 -15.62
CA LYS A 172 10.06 -3.54 -16.19
C LYS A 172 11.03 -4.41 -15.39
N ALA A 173 12.02 -4.95 -16.08
CA ALA A 173 13.14 -5.66 -15.45
C ALA A 173 14.17 -4.66 -14.91
N ALA A 174 14.88 -5.02 -13.85
CA ALA A 174 16.01 -4.26 -13.33
C ALA A 174 17.03 -5.21 -12.70
N LYS A 175 18.31 -4.80 -12.66
CA LYS A 175 19.39 -5.61 -12.09
C LYS A 175 19.26 -5.78 -10.58
N SER A 176 18.88 -4.70 -9.89
CA SER A 176 18.57 -4.71 -8.46
C SER A 176 17.12 -4.30 -8.25
N LYS A 177 16.35 -5.18 -7.62
CA LYS A 177 14.97 -4.90 -7.19
C LYS A 177 14.87 -5.18 -5.70
N PRO A 178 14.98 -4.14 -4.84
CA PRO A 178 14.72 -4.33 -3.42
C PRO A 178 13.27 -4.77 -3.22
N LEU A 179 13.05 -5.48 -2.11
CA LEU A 179 11.74 -6.03 -1.76
C LEU A 179 11.00 -5.04 -0.85
N PHE A 180 9.80 -4.68 -1.28
CA PHE A 180 8.84 -3.82 -0.62
C PHE A 180 7.52 -4.57 -0.56
N ASN A 181 6.81 -4.45 0.55
CA ASN A 181 5.53 -5.12 0.73
C ASN A 181 4.40 -4.36 0.04
N LYS A 182 4.58 -3.05 -0.20
CA LYS A 182 3.61 -2.19 -0.87
C LYS A 182 4.29 -1.03 -1.60
N LEU A 183 3.68 -0.59 -2.70
CA LEU A 183 4.02 0.65 -3.40
C LEU A 183 2.85 1.63 -3.33
N ILE A 184 3.08 2.82 -2.78
CA ILE A 184 2.09 3.91 -2.76
C ILE A 184 2.58 5.00 -3.71
N VAL A 185 1.71 5.48 -4.60
CA VAL A 185 2.01 6.58 -5.51
C VAL A 185 1.06 7.73 -5.21
N VAL A 186 1.60 8.91 -4.95
CA VAL A 186 0.87 10.12 -4.58
C VAL A 186 1.15 11.18 -5.63
N SER A 187 0.13 11.58 -6.39
CA SER A 187 0.24 12.72 -7.30
C SER A 187 -1.10 13.44 -7.42
N TYR A 188 -1.07 14.74 -7.17
CA TYR A 188 -2.24 15.62 -7.34
C TYR A 188 -2.10 16.51 -8.58
N SER A 189 -1.07 16.30 -9.41
CA SER A 189 -0.97 17.00 -10.69
C SER A 189 -2.11 16.55 -11.61
N PRO A 190 -2.85 17.44 -12.29
CA PRO A 190 -3.91 17.05 -13.21
C PRO A 190 -3.38 16.49 -14.55
N PHE A 191 -2.08 16.61 -14.82
CA PHE A 191 -1.45 16.23 -16.09
C PHE A 191 -0.53 15.01 -15.98
N GLU A 192 -0.48 14.38 -14.80
CA GLU A 192 0.23 13.12 -14.58
C GLU A 192 -0.50 11.93 -15.21
N ASN A 193 0.21 10.80 -15.35
CA ASN A 193 -0.32 9.57 -15.93
C ASN A 193 0.19 8.30 -15.23
N PHE A 194 0.47 8.34 -13.93
CA PHE A 194 0.72 7.16 -13.09
C PHE A 194 -0.48 6.21 -13.15
N TYR A 195 -0.23 4.91 -13.17
CA TYR A 195 -1.29 3.91 -13.28
C TYR A 195 -2.22 3.95 -12.08
N THR A 196 -3.51 3.83 -12.34
CA THR A 196 -4.46 3.47 -11.30
C THR A 196 -4.32 1.99 -10.95
N ASN A 197 -4.88 1.57 -9.81
CA ASN A 197 -4.88 0.16 -9.43
C ASN A 197 -5.44 -0.77 -10.52
N ARG A 198 -6.47 -0.33 -11.24
CA ARG A 198 -7.10 -1.10 -12.32
C ARG A 198 -6.22 -1.13 -13.57
N GLU A 199 -5.70 0.01 -14.02
CA GLU A 199 -4.80 0.06 -15.18
C GLU A 199 -3.56 -0.84 -14.95
N LEU A 200 -2.97 -0.80 -13.75
CA LEU A 200 -1.85 -1.66 -13.41
C LEU A 200 -2.24 -3.14 -13.45
N SER A 201 -3.42 -3.48 -12.93
CA SER A 201 -3.96 -4.84 -12.97
C SER A 201 -4.16 -5.35 -14.40
N GLU A 202 -4.70 -4.52 -15.28
CA GLU A 202 -4.88 -4.83 -16.70
C GLU A 202 -3.52 -5.05 -17.39
N LEU A 203 -2.54 -4.16 -17.17
CA LEU A 203 -1.18 -4.31 -17.74
C LEU A 203 -0.47 -5.59 -17.27
N LEU A 204 -0.60 -5.94 -15.99
CA LEU A 204 -0.04 -7.18 -15.47
C LEU A 204 -0.79 -8.41 -16.01
N SER A 205 -2.10 -8.33 -16.19
CA SER A 205 -2.90 -9.41 -16.79
C SER A 205 -2.43 -9.72 -18.22
N VAL A 206 -2.18 -8.68 -19.01
CA VAL A 206 -1.61 -8.77 -20.36
C VAL A 206 -0.22 -9.40 -20.29
N LYS A 207 0.65 -8.88 -19.42
CA LYS A 207 2.03 -9.38 -19.25
C LYS A 207 2.09 -10.88 -18.93
N TYR A 208 1.13 -11.39 -18.15
CA TYR A 208 1.05 -12.80 -17.75
C TYR A 208 0.09 -13.64 -18.61
N GLY A 209 -0.51 -13.08 -19.67
CA GLY A 209 -1.37 -13.80 -20.61
C GLY A 209 -2.67 -14.34 -20.01
N VAL A 210 -3.32 -13.60 -19.11
CA VAL A 210 -4.53 -14.03 -18.37
C VAL A 210 -5.81 -13.35 -18.86
N GLU A 211 -5.76 -12.67 -20.01
CA GLU A 211 -6.83 -11.84 -20.58
C GLU A 211 -8.16 -12.60 -20.79
N ASP A 212 -8.14 -13.89 -21.11
CA ASP A 212 -9.33 -14.66 -21.50
C ASP A 212 -10.28 -15.08 -20.34
N THR A 213 -10.08 -14.58 -19.11
CA THR A 213 -10.92 -14.93 -17.93
C THR A 213 -11.82 -13.79 -17.42
N ILE A 214 -11.93 -12.69 -18.18
CA ILE A 214 -12.57 -11.45 -17.73
C ILE A 214 -14.10 -11.56 -17.86
N ASN A 215 -14.77 -12.03 -16.81
CA ASN A 215 -16.06 -11.44 -16.45
C ASN A 215 -15.74 -10.14 -15.70
N MET A 216 -16.11 -9.00 -16.29
CA MET A 216 -15.81 -7.63 -15.78
C MET A 216 -16.33 -7.34 -14.35
N SER A 217 -17.11 -8.25 -13.74
CA SER A 217 -17.66 -8.11 -12.38
C SER A 217 -16.76 -8.66 -11.28
N ASP A 218 -15.84 -9.59 -11.59
CA ASP A 218 -14.90 -10.14 -10.62
C ASP A 218 -13.50 -9.65 -11.01
N ASN A 219 -12.99 -8.63 -10.32
CA ASN A 219 -11.65 -8.10 -10.56
C ASN A 219 -10.61 -9.20 -10.19
N PRO A 220 -9.99 -9.94 -11.14
CA PRO A 220 -9.35 -11.23 -10.84
C PRO A 220 -7.98 -11.09 -10.15
N LEU A 221 -7.48 -9.86 -10.03
CA LEU A 221 -6.19 -9.51 -9.45
C LEU A 221 -6.40 -8.26 -8.59
N SER A 222 -6.91 -8.42 -7.37
CA SER A 222 -6.85 -7.34 -6.39
C SER A 222 -5.38 -7.09 -6.04
N ILE A 223 -4.84 -5.99 -6.58
CA ILE A 223 -3.47 -5.54 -6.30
C ILE A 223 -3.51 -4.76 -5.00
N ASP A 224 -3.47 -5.48 -3.88
CA ASP A 224 -3.44 -4.88 -2.53
C ASP A 224 -2.05 -4.26 -2.22
N ASP A 225 -1.03 -4.65 -2.99
CA ASP A 225 0.38 -4.23 -2.90
C ASP A 225 0.71 -2.98 -3.71
N TYR A 226 -0.28 -2.33 -4.33
CA TYR A 226 -0.14 -1.03 -5.00
C TYR A 226 -1.27 -0.09 -4.59
N THR A 227 -1.00 1.21 -4.49
CA THR A 227 -2.09 2.19 -4.31
C THR A 227 -1.75 3.51 -4.98
N TYR A 228 -2.64 3.97 -5.86
CA TYR A 228 -2.59 5.31 -6.42
C TYR A 228 -3.49 6.29 -5.64
N ILE A 229 -2.91 7.41 -5.21
CA ILE A 229 -3.54 8.49 -4.44
C ILE A 229 -3.43 9.77 -5.28
N GLY A 230 -4.57 10.32 -5.69
CA GLY A 230 -4.61 11.42 -6.65
C GLY A 230 -5.97 11.61 -7.29
N PHE A 231 -6.01 12.34 -8.40
CA PHE A 231 -7.26 12.70 -9.07
C PHE A 231 -7.77 11.66 -10.08
N ARG A 232 -7.00 10.64 -10.47
CA ARG A 232 -7.47 9.67 -11.48
C ARG A 232 -8.36 8.58 -10.88
N ASN A 233 -9.59 8.42 -11.40
CA ASN A 233 -10.54 7.36 -11.01
C ASN A 233 -10.10 5.97 -11.48
N ALA A 234 -10.87 4.91 -11.19
CA ALA A 234 -10.48 3.54 -11.53
C ALA A 234 -10.29 3.33 -13.05
N GLU A 235 -10.97 4.11 -13.87
CA GLU A 235 -10.90 4.08 -15.33
C GLU A 235 -9.74 4.92 -15.89
N GLY A 236 -8.93 5.56 -15.03
CA GLY A 236 -7.81 6.39 -15.44
C GLY A 236 -8.19 7.82 -15.85
N TYR A 237 -9.44 8.23 -15.68
CA TYR A 237 -9.88 9.59 -16.00
C TYR A 237 -9.73 10.54 -14.81
N PHE A 238 -9.47 11.81 -15.09
CA PHE A 238 -9.44 12.85 -14.07
C PHE A 238 -10.82 13.00 -13.41
N ASP A 239 -10.85 12.87 -12.10
CA ASP A 239 -12.01 13.03 -11.24
C ASP A 239 -11.65 13.90 -10.04
N ARG A 240 -12.25 15.09 -10.01
CA ARG A 240 -12.04 16.09 -8.96
C ARG A 240 -12.52 15.62 -7.58
N ASN A 241 -13.53 14.76 -7.53
CA ASN A 241 -14.17 14.34 -6.28
C ASN A 241 -13.50 13.11 -5.67
N ARG A 242 -12.78 12.31 -6.47
CA ARG A 242 -12.11 11.10 -6.01
C ARG A 242 -11.27 11.31 -4.73
N PRO A 243 -10.39 12.33 -4.60
CA PRO A 243 -9.59 12.47 -3.39
C PRO A 243 -10.41 12.63 -2.11
N PHE A 244 -11.57 13.26 -2.23
CA PHE A 244 -12.47 13.51 -1.11
C PHE A 244 -13.14 12.21 -0.65
N SER A 245 -13.65 11.40 -1.57
CA SER A 245 -14.32 10.14 -1.22
C SER A 245 -13.31 9.07 -0.80
N PHE A 246 -12.16 9.04 -1.48
CA PHE A 246 -11.05 8.15 -1.14
C PHE A 246 -10.49 8.45 0.26
N SER A 247 -10.26 9.72 0.61
CA SER A 247 -9.77 10.08 1.95
C SER A 247 -10.74 9.68 3.05
N ALA A 248 -12.05 9.89 2.86
CA ALA A 248 -13.06 9.45 3.82
C ALA A 248 -13.03 7.93 4.04
N LYS A 249 -12.90 7.16 2.96
CA LYS A 249 -12.71 5.71 3.02
C LYS A 249 -11.43 5.34 3.77
N CYS A 250 -10.31 6.02 3.51
CA CYS A 250 -9.04 5.79 4.19
C CYS A 250 -9.10 6.09 5.70
N ILE A 251 -9.81 7.15 6.12
CA ILE A 251 -10.01 7.43 7.56
C ILE A 251 -10.82 6.29 8.20
N SER A 252 -11.90 5.83 7.56
CA SER A 252 -12.69 4.69 8.03
C SER A 252 -11.87 3.39 8.13
N ASN A 253 -11.04 3.12 7.12
CA ASN A 253 -10.12 1.99 7.10
C ASN A 253 -9.08 2.07 8.22
N ALA A 254 -8.51 3.25 8.47
CA ALA A 254 -7.56 3.47 9.56
C ALA A 254 -8.19 3.18 10.94
N ILE A 255 -9.43 3.58 11.15
CA ILE A 255 -10.18 3.30 12.38
C ILE A 255 -10.40 1.79 12.55
N THR A 256 -10.82 1.12 11.46
CA THR A 256 -11.02 -0.33 11.44
C THR A 256 -9.72 -1.07 11.72
N TYR A 257 -8.61 -0.63 11.11
CA TYR A 257 -7.29 -1.22 11.32
C TYR A 257 -6.83 -1.08 12.78
N ASP A 258 -6.91 0.12 13.35
CA ASP A 258 -6.49 0.37 14.73
C ASP A 258 -7.35 -0.44 15.74
N ARG A 259 -8.62 -0.66 15.44
CA ARG A 259 -9.55 -1.43 16.30
C ARG A 259 -9.35 -2.94 16.18
N ASP A 260 -9.30 -3.47 14.96
CA ASP A 260 -9.49 -4.89 14.68
C ASP A 260 -8.19 -5.61 14.29
N ILE A 261 -7.19 -4.88 13.81
CA ILE A 261 -5.97 -5.46 13.24
C ILE A 261 -4.76 -5.15 14.10
N ALA A 262 -4.60 -3.92 14.58
CA ALA A 262 -3.41 -3.47 15.30
C ALA A 262 -3.28 -4.02 16.75
N TRP A 263 -4.12 -4.97 17.17
CA TRP A 263 -4.06 -5.57 18.52
C TRP A 263 -2.72 -6.24 18.84
N TRP A 264 -1.97 -6.67 17.82
CA TRP A 264 -0.62 -7.24 17.96
C TRP A 264 0.52 -6.21 17.90
N ALA A 265 0.23 -4.97 17.53
CA ALA A 265 1.22 -3.90 17.47
C ALA A 265 1.33 -3.21 18.84
N GLU A 266 1.93 -3.89 19.83
CA GLU A 266 2.18 -3.30 21.15
C GLU A 266 3.10 -2.08 21.03
N GLY A 267 2.56 -0.87 21.26
CA GLY A 267 3.35 0.36 21.42
C GLY A 267 3.36 1.35 20.24
N ASP A 268 2.72 1.02 19.12
CA ASP A 268 2.66 1.94 17.97
C ASP A 268 1.61 3.05 18.12
N VAL A 269 1.92 4.23 17.59
CA VAL A 269 0.94 5.30 17.41
C VAL A 269 -0.02 4.85 16.29
N GLY A 270 -1.24 4.45 16.66
CA GLY A 270 -2.28 4.03 15.71
C GLY A 270 -2.46 5.02 14.55
N LYS A 271 -2.90 4.50 13.40
CA LYS A 271 -3.11 5.26 12.17
C LYS A 271 -4.01 6.47 12.40
N VAL A 272 -5.07 6.33 13.20
CA VAL A 272 -6.00 7.43 13.54
C VAL A 272 -5.27 8.54 14.29
N LYS A 273 -4.49 8.19 15.33
CA LYS A 273 -3.74 9.18 16.11
C LYS A 273 -2.73 9.92 15.24
N THR A 274 -2.04 9.21 14.35
CA THR A 274 -1.11 9.81 13.38
C THR A 274 -1.84 10.79 12.47
N ILE A 275 -2.96 10.40 11.84
CA ILE A 275 -3.78 11.28 11.00
C ILE A 275 -4.18 12.56 11.75
N PHE A 276 -4.76 12.44 12.94
CA PHE A 276 -5.20 13.60 13.70
C PHE A 276 -4.04 14.52 14.08
N SER A 277 -2.94 13.95 14.60
CA SER A 277 -1.79 14.73 15.04
C SER A 277 -1.13 15.50 13.89
N THR A 278 -1.03 14.89 12.70
CA THR A 278 -0.47 15.54 11.52
C THR A 278 -1.38 16.61 10.96
N LEU A 279 -2.67 16.32 10.79
CA LEU A 279 -3.62 17.32 10.29
C LEU A 279 -3.66 18.54 11.24
N SER A 280 -3.58 18.30 12.55
CA SER A 280 -3.58 19.36 13.58
C SER A 280 -2.41 20.35 13.48
N LEU A 281 -1.33 20.01 12.75
CA LEU A 281 -0.22 20.95 12.49
C LEU A 281 -0.66 22.16 11.65
N SER A 282 -1.78 22.05 10.94
CA SER A 282 -2.20 23.05 9.95
C SER A 282 -3.66 23.47 10.00
N MET A 283 -4.49 22.74 10.74
CA MET A 283 -5.91 23.01 10.91
C MET A 283 -6.26 22.78 12.38
N ASN A 284 -7.09 23.66 12.94
CA ASN A 284 -7.54 23.57 14.32
C ASN A 284 -8.91 22.87 14.36
N PHE A 285 -8.91 21.57 14.62
CA PHE A 285 -10.11 20.73 14.72
C PHE A 285 -9.97 19.77 15.90
N ASP A 286 -11.09 19.32 16.45
CA ASP A 286 -11.15 18.30 17.52
C ASP A 286 -11.85 17.02 17.07
N SER A 287 -12.60 17.08 15.97
CA SER A 287 -13.38 15.97 15.47
C SER A 287 -13.53 15.98 13.95
N ILE A 288 -13.70 14.78 13.40
CA ILE A 288 -13.96 14.52 11.97
C ILE A 288 -15.34 13.87 11.87
N ARG A 289 -16.24 14.51 11.13
CA ARG A 289 -17.62 14.09 10.93
C ARG A 289 -17.79 13.35 9.61
N PHE A 290 -18.35 12.16 9.69
CA PHE A 290 -18.89 11.40 8.56
C PHE A 290 -20.39 11.64 8.42
N THR A 291 -20.89 11.45 7.20
CA THR A 291 -22.32 11.40 6.91
C THR A 291 -22.69 10.01 6.42
N THR A 292 -23.74 9.40 6.97
CA THR A 292 -24.24 8.10 6.49
C THR A 292 -25.09 8.29 5.24
N ILE A 293 -25.41 7.18 4.55
CA ILE A 293 -26.31 7.19 3.37
C ILE A 293 -27.68 7.81 3.71
N LYS A 294 -28.15 7.66 4.97
CA LYS A 294 -29.41 8.26 5.46
C LYS A 294 -29.27 9.68 6.00
N GLY A 295 -28.09 10.28 5.92
CA GLY A 295 -27.84 11.66 6.38
C GLY A 295 -27.59 11.82 7.89
N LYS A 296 -27.37 10.72 8.63
CA LYS A 296 -26.94 10.79 10.04
C LYS A 296 -25.47 11.20 10.11
N HIS A 297 -25.10 11.93 11.16
CA HIS A 297 -23.72 12.34 11.39
C HIS A 297 -23.03 11.46 12.43
N ILE A 298 -21.77 11.11 12.18
CA ILE A 298 -20.92 10.33 13.07
C ILE A 298 -19.62 11.10 13.27
N ASP A 299 -19.32 11.49 14.50
CA ASP A 299 -18.14 12.28 14.83
C ASP A 299 -17.06 11.39 15.45
N VAL A 300 -15.85 11.48 14.91
CA VAL A 300 -14.66 10.78 15.38
C VAL A 300 -13.73 11.77 16.04
N THR A 301 -13.19 11.43 17.20
CA THR A 301 -12.21 12.26 17.93
C THR A 301 -10.85 11.54 18.04
N MET A 302 -9.80 12.27 18.42
CA MET A 302 -8.46 11.71 18.65
C MET A 302 -8.41 10.53 19.64
N LYS A 303 -9.36 10.45 20.57
CA LYS A 303 -9.43 9.36 21.56
C LYS A 303 -9.90 8.04 20.94
N GLY A 304 -10.27 8.04 19.65
CA GLY A 304 -10.75 6.85 18.96
C GLY A 304 -12.07 6.35 19.54
N GLU A 305 -12.97 7.26 19.94
CA GLU A 305 -14.31 6.83 20.38
C GLU A 305 -14.92 5.92 19.31
N LYS A 306 -15.48 4.80 19.79
CA LYS A 306 -15.93 3.71 18.94
C LYS A 306 -16.90 4.21 17.87
N ILE A 307 -16.56 4.00 16.60
CA ILE A 307 -17.59 3.90 15.58
C ILE A 307 -18.27 2.53 15.77
N GLU A 308 -19.32 2.48 16.58
CA GLU A 308 -20.24 1.33 16.66
C GLU A 308 -21.31 1.49 15.57
N PHE A 309 -21.27 0.61 14.57
CA PHE A 309 -22.36 0.44 13.59
C PHE A 309 -23.28 -0.66 14.12
N ASN A 310 -24.54 -0.32 14.40
CA ASN A 310 -25.52 -1.31 14.88
C ASN A 310 -26.47 -1.81 13.77
N ASP A 311 -26.41 -1.27 12.55
CA ASP A 311 -27.31 -1.65 11.46
C ASP A 311 -26.67 -1.44 10.07
N GLU A 312 -26.98 -2.32 9.11
CA GLU A 312 -26.57 -2.23 7.69
C GLU A 312 -27.10 -0.96 6.99
N ASP A 313 -28.12 -0.33 7.56
CA ASP A 313 -28.73 0.92 7.12
C ASP A 313 -27.99 2.19 7.59
N GLU A 314 -26.91 2.06 8.36
CA GLU A 314 -26.08 3.15 8.89
C GLU A 314 -24.69 3.27 8.21
N GLU A 315 -24.50 2.70 7.03
CA GLU A 315 -23.23 2.78 6.29
C GLU A 315 -22.79 4.23 5.97
N ILE A 316 -21.48 4.46 6.00
CA ILE A 316 -20.87 5.75 5.68
C ILE A 316 -21.04 6.04 4.18
N ASN A 317 -21.54 7.24 3.87
CA ASN A 317 -21.52 7.77 2.52
C ASN A 317 -20.15 8.41 2.23
N TYR A 318 -19.22 7.64 1.68
CA TYR A 318 -17.89 8.15 1.30
C TYR A 318 -17.97 9.25 0.23
N GLU A 319 -19.00 9.27 -0.61
CA GLU A 319 -19.25 10.35 -1.58
C GLU A 319 -19.76 11.66 -0.93
N ALA A 320 -20.02 11.66 0.38
CA ALA A 320 -20.21 12.88 1.16
C ALA A 320 -18.92 13.34 1.86
N GLY A 321 -17.85 12.53 1.78
CA GLY A 321 -16.54 12.78 2.36
C GLY A 321 -16.59 13.01 3.86
N VAL A 322 -15.71 13.87 4.35
CA VAL A 322 -15.64 14.24 5.78
C VAL A 322 -15.70 15.73 5.99
N VAL A 323 -16.25 16.12 7.13
CA VAL A 323 -16.30 17.50 7.61
C VAL A 323 -15.46 17.63 8.87
N PHE A 324 -14.61 18.63 8.96
CA PHE A 324 -13.82 18.89 10.14
C PHE A 324 -14.57 19.84 11.08
N LEU A 325 -14.56 19.54 12.39
CA LEU A 325 -15.22 20.36 13.39
C LEU A 325 -14.26 20.84 14.47
N ASN A 326 -14.58 21.98 15.05
CA ASN A 326 -13.94 22.52 16.24
C ASN A 326 -15.03 23.05 17.17
N ASN A 327 -15.09 22.52 18.39
CA ASN A 327 -16.14 22.78 19.36
C ASN A 327 -17.54 22.62 18.74
N ASN A 328 -17.77 21.50 18.03
CA ASN A 328 -19.00 21.17 17.30
C ASN A 328 -19.38 22.12 16.15
N LYS A 329 -18.48 23.01 15.71
CA LYS A 329 -18.70 23.89 14.55
C LYS A 329 -17.83 23.46 13.38
N GLU A 330 -18.44 23.39 12.21
CA GLU A 330 -17.72 23.12 10.96
C GLU A 330 -16.67 24.18 10.68
N ILE A 331 -15.46 23.73 10.34
CA ILE A 331 -14.37 24.59 9.90
C ILE A 331 -14.26 24.58 8.38
N LYS A 332 -14.06 25.76 7.80
CA LYS A 332 -13.77 25.89 6.36
C LYS A 332 -12.27 25.72 6.14
N LEU A 333 -11.91 24.81 5.25
CA LEU A 333 -10.53 24.56 4.85
C LEU A 333 -10.14 25.43 3.64
N SER A 334 -8.91 25.93 3.63
CA SER A 334 -8.29 26.46 2.41
C SER A 334 -8.03 25.34 1.39
N SER A 335 -7.79 25.66 0.12
CA SER A 335 -7.49 24.65 -0.90
C SER A 335 -6.27 23.79 -0.54
N GLY A 336 -5.24 24.38 0.05
CA GLY A 336 -4.07 23.63 0.51
C GLY A 336 -4.38 22.72 1.70
N GLN A 337 -5.17 23.20 2.66
CA GLN A 337 -5.65 22.36 3.77
C GLN A 337 -6.57 21.22 3.28
N GLN A 338 -7.38 21.44 2.23
CA GLN A 338 -8.20 20.40 1.61
C GLN A 338 -7.32 19.31 1.00
N ILE A 339 -6.36 19.65 0.15
CA ILE A 339 -5.44 18.66 -0.43
C ILE A 339 -4.67 17.92 0.66
N TYR A 340 -4.20 18.64 1.69
CA TYR A 340 -3.55 18.03 2.84
C TYR A 340 -4.46 17.05 3.58
N SER A 341 -5.73 17.41 3.78
CA SER A 341 -6.77 16.54 4.38
C SER A 341 -7.10 15.31 3.54
N TYR A 342 -6.79 15.32 2.25
CA TYR A 342 -6.95 14.15 1.39
C TYR A 342 -5.71 13.28 1.38
N MET A 343 -4.53 13.90 1.29
CA MET A 343 -3.26 13.22 1.14
C MET A 343 -2.85 12.46 2.41
N ILE A 344 -2.91 13.12 3.58
CA ILE A 344 -2.40 12.54 4.83
C ILE A 344 -3.17 11.28 5.23
N PRO A 345 -4.52 11.27 5.29
CA PRO A 345 -5.24 10.05 5.65
C PRO A 345 -5.03 8.92 4.66
N SER A 346 -4.94 9.25 3.37
CA SER A 346 -4.70 8.28 2.32
C SER A 346 -3.35 7.58 2.49
N ILE A 347 -2.27 8.34 2.71
CA ILE A 347 -0.93 7.75 2.95
C ILE A 347 -0.92 6.91 4.22
N VAL A 348 -1.41 7.46 5.33
CA VAL A 348 -1.35 6.80 6.65
C VAL A 348 -2.24 5.55 6.71
N SER A 349 -3.40 5.56 6.05
CA SER A 349 -4.26 4.38 5.94
C SER A 349 -3.59 3.26 5.15
N GLU A 350 -2.96 3.60 4.03
CA GLU A 350 -2.48 2.61 3.06
C GLU A 350 -1.10 2.06 3.40
N ILE A 351 -0.29 2.79 4.17
CA ILE A 351 1.05 2.35 4.54
C ILE A 351 1.01 1.03 5.33
N GLN A 352 1.91 0.14 4.93
CA GLN A 352 2.25 -1.11 5.59
C GLN A 352 3.75 -1.09 5.90
N ASP A 353 4.24 -2.13 6.57
CA ASP A 353 5.68 -2.28 6.78
C ASP A 353 6.46 -2.42 5.48
N GLU A 354 7.65 -1.83 5.41
CA GLU A 354 8.55 -1.86 4.23
C GLU A 354 7.82 -1.43 2.94
N THR A 355 7.02 -0.36 3.04
CA THR A 355 6.36 0.29 1.89
C THR A 355 7.34 1.23 1.19
N LEU A 356 7.28 1.33 -0.13
CA LEU A 356 7.88 2.44 -0.89
C LEU A 356 6.78 3.47 -1.23
N ILE A 357 6.98 4.73 -0.85
CA ILE A 357 6.09 5.85 -1.18
C ILE A 357 6.74 6.69 -2.28
N ILE A 358 6.03 6.89 -3.37
CA ILE A 358 6.40 7.79 -4.46
C ILE A 358 5.52 9.01 -4.36
N ILE A 359 6.10 10.21 -4.30
CA ILE A 359 5.35 11.47 -4.23
C ILE A 359 5.82 12.40 -5.34
N ASP A 360 4.89 12.85 -6.18
CA ASP A 360 5.18 13.76 -7.29
C ASP A 360 4.64 15.16 -6.99
N GLU A 361 5.56 16.13 -6.96
CA GLU A 361 5.33 17.56 -6.76
C GLU A 361 4.30 17.89 -5.66
N PRO A 362 4.52 17.41 -4.41
CA PRO A 362 3.59 17.65 -3.31
C PRO A 362 3.36 19.14 -3.02
N GLU A 363 4.32 20.00 -3.36
CA GLU A 363 4.25 21.45 -3.20
C GLU A 363 3.23 22.16 -4.10
N LEU A 364 2.70 21.53 -5.17
CA LEU A 364 1.80 22.19 -6.14
C LEU A 364 0.59 22.88 -5.50
N TYR A 365 0.12 22.37 -4.36
CA TYR A 365 -1.04 22.90 -3.65
C TYR A 365 -0.78 23.18 -2.16
N LEU A 366 0.44 22.95 -1.67
CA LEU A 366 0.75 23.08 -0.26
C LEU A 366 1.43 24.42 0.03
N HIS A 367 0.93 25.11 1.05
CA HIS A 367 1.64 26.25 1.62
C HIS A 367 2.93 25.75 2.30
N PRO A 368 4.03 26.53 2.35
CA PRO A 368 5.30 26.14 2.98
C PRO A 368 5.21 25.42 4.34
N ALA A 369 4.33 25.87 5.23
CA ALA A 369 4.12 25.24 6.53
C ALA A 369 3.55 23.80 6.42
N LEU A 370 2.70 23.54 5.42
CA LEU A 370 2.14 22.21 5.14
C LEU A 370 3.18 21.27 4.54
N GLU A 371 4.14 21.79 3.76
CA GLU A 371 5.25 20.99 3.24
C GLU A 371 6.14 20.47 4.37
N ILE A 372 6.47 21.32 5.35
CA ILE A 372 7.23 20.91 6.53
C ILE A 372 6.46 19.83 7.31
N GLY A 373 5.17 20.06 7.58
CA GLY A 373 4.33 19.07 8.27
C GLY A 373 4.20 17.75 7.50
N LEU A 374 4.17 17.78 6.17
CA LEU A 374 4.18 16.58 5.33
C LEU A 374 5.48 15.78 5.55
N ILE A 375 6.65 16.43 5.48
CA ILE A 375 7.94 15.76 5.64
C ILE A 375 8.12 15.24 7.07
N GLU A 376 7.69 15.98 8.09
CA GLU A 376 7.69 15.51 9.48
C GLU A 376 6.81 14.27 9.68
N MET A 377 5.61 14.27 9.11
CA MET A 377 4.74 13.08 9.11
C MET A 377 5.41 11.92 8.39
N LEU A 378 5.96 12.14 7.20
CA LEU A 378 6.65 11.10 6.43
C LEU A 378 7.79 10.49 7.25
N LYS A 379 8.70 11.29 7.80
CA LYS A 379 9.77 10.80 8.67
C LYS A 379 9.25 9.95 9.83
N ASN A 380 8.10 10.32 10.42
CA ASN A 380 7.48 9.55 11.49
C ASN A 380 6.95 8.19 10.99
N VAL A 381 6.12 8.17 9.95
CA VAL A 381 5.51 6.92 9.45
C VAL A 381 6.52 6.00 8.78
N LEU A 382 7.51 6.55 8.08
CA LEU A 382 8.60 5.79 7.45
C LEU A 382 9.47 5.09 8.50
N LYS A 383 9.73 5.75 9.62
CA LYS A 383 10.44 5.16 10.76
C LYS A 383 9.61 4.06 11.42
N GLN A 384 8.36 4.33 11.78
CA GLN A 384 7.49 3.36 12.47
C GLN A 384 7.28 2.08 11.64
N ARG A 385 7.12 2.22 10.32
CA ARG A 385 6.81 1.09 9.44
C ARG A 385 8.01 0.54 8.69
N ASN A 386 9.23 0.97 9.01
CA ASN A 386 10.41 0.62 8.23
C ASN A 386 10.20 0.83 6.71
N SER A 387 9.49 1.90 6.34
CA SER A 387 9.14 2.26 4.96
C SER A 387 10.06 3.34 4.37
N TYR A 388 10.00 3.56 3.06
CA TYR A 388 10.91 4.41 2.30
C TYR A 388 10.12 5.38 1.41
N ALA A 389 10.71 6.51 1.02
CA ALA A 389 10.08 7.44 0.10
C ALA A 389 11.03 7.96 -0.99
N ILE A 390 10.49 8.20 -2.19
CA ILE A 390 11.13 8.96 -3.25
C ILE A 390 10.18 10.10 -3.62
N ILE A 391 10.69 11.34 -3.56
CA ILE A 391 9.88 12.54 -3.79
C ILE A 391 10.48 13.30 -4.96
N ALA A 392 9.70 13.53 -6.02
CA ALA A 392 10.01 14.54 -7.01
C ALA A 392 9.52 15.90 -6.54
N THR A 393 10.40 16.89 -6.48
CA THR A 393 10.04 18.22 -5.99
C THR A 393 10.89 19.32 -6.64
N HIS A 394 10.33 20.52 -6.72
CA HIS A 394 11.05 21.77 -6.96
C HIS A 394 11.15 22.64 -5.70
N SER A 395 10.58 22.19 -4.58
CA SER A 395 10.59 22.93 -3.33
C SER A 395 11.95 22.87 -2.65
N SER A 396 12.54 24.05 -2.48
CA SER A 396 13.74 24.21 -1.64
C SER A 396 13.46 23.96 -0.15
N ILE A 397 12.20 24.01 0.28
CA ILE A 397 11.81 23.73 1.68
C ILE A 397 11.93 22.24 1.93
N ILE A 398 11.35 21.40 1.05
CA ILE A 398 11.48 19.94 1.14
C ILE A 398 12.96 19.52 1.01
N ALA A 399 13.71 20.14 0.10
CA ALA A 399 15.13 19.83 -0.09
C ALA A 399 15.99 20.08 1.16
N ARG A 400 15.62 21.06 2.00
CA ARG A 400 16.34 21.36 3.26
C ARG A 400 16.14 20.30 4.33
N GLU A 401 15.06 19.53 4.24
CA GLU A 401 14.71 18.52 5.24
C GLU A 401 15.39 17.17 5.04
N VAL A 402 16.12 16.99 3.93
CA VAL A 402 16.72 15.71 3.52
C VAL A 402 18.24 15.85 3.39
N GLN A 403 18.97 14.78 3.71
CA GLN A 403 20.44 14.76 3.58
C GLN A 403 20.86 14.91 2.11
N SER A 404 21.92 15.70 1.86
CA SER A 404 22.39 16.03 0.50
C SER A 404 22.69 14.82 -0.38
N LYS A 405 23.22 13.74 0.19
CA LYS A 405 23.50 12.48 -0.52
C LYS A 405 22.26 11.73 -1.01
N CYS A 406 21.08 12.05 -0.47
CA CYS A 406 19.80 11.50 -0.91
C CYS A 406 19.12 12.39 -1.95
N VAL A 407 19.79 13.46 -2.43
CA VAL A 407 19.26 14.40 -3.42
C VAL A 407 19.87 14.11 -4.79
N ASN A 408 19.03 13.64 -5.71
CA ASN A 408 19.38 13.43 -7.10
C ASN A 408 18.94 14.65 -7.93
N VAL A 409 19.89 15.30 -8.61
CA VAL A 409 19.64 16.51 -9.41
C VAL A 409 19.56 16.15 -10.89
N LEU A 410 18.38 16.28 -11.49
CA LEU A 410 18.22 16.18 -12.93
C LEU A 410 18.74 17.44 -13.61
N LYS A 411 19.66 17.26 -14.55
CA LYS A 411 20.19 18.32 -15.39
C LYS A 411 19.62 18.15 -16.80
N GLY A 412 19.17 19.24 -17.41
CA GLY A 412 18.84 19.21 -18.83
C GLY A 412 20.11 18.99 -19.65
N LEU A 413 20.01 18.25 -20.74
CA LEU A 413 21.06 18.22 -21.76
C LEU A 413 21.20 19.64 -22.30
N CYS A 414 22.38 20.25 -22.10
CA CYS A 414 22.71 21.57 -22.63
C CYS A 414 22.90 21.55 -24.14
#